data_AF-A0A971L059-F1
#
_entry.id   AF-A0A971L059-F1
#
_cell.length_a   1.000
_cell.length_b   1.000
_cell.length_c   1.000
_cell.angle_alpha   90.00
_cell.angle_beta   90.00
_cell.angle_gamma   90.00
#
_symmetry.space_group_name_H-M   'P 1'
#
loop_
_entity.id
_entity.type
_entity.pdbx_description
1 polymer ?
#
loop_
_entity_poly.entity_id
_entity_poly.type
_entity_poly.pdbx_seq_one_letter_code
_entity_poly.pdbx_strand_id
1 'polypeptide(L)' 'MDTIVSEIAKTRMMKDVNDALTAYGLSVSNIRFDSSVDFSVILELSVQGLSETKKSKNKAVPEGTAC' A
#
# COMPACT_ATOMS: atom_id res chain seq x y z
N MET A 1 16.06 -12.97 -11.93
CA MET A 1 15.64 -14.23 -12.56
C MET A 1 14.63 -14.85 -11.61
N ASP A 2 13.34 -14.59 -11.81
CA ASP A 2 12.29 -15.10 -10.94
C ASP A 2 12.12 -16.59 -11.19
N THR A 3 12.36 -17.39 -10.16
CA THR A 3 12.11 -18.83 -10.23
C THR A 3 10.66 -19.10 -9.82
N ILE A 4 10.06 -20.19 -10.31
CA ILE A 4 8.71 -20.62 -9.90
C ILE A 4 8.62 -20.75 -8.37
N VAL A 5 9.73 -21.16 -7.73
CA VAL A 5 9.83 -21.25 -6.26
C VAL A 5 9.75 -19.86 -5.60
N SER A 6 10.40 -18.85 -6.19
CA SER A 6 10.32 -17.45 -5.72
C SER A 6 8.90 -16.90 -5.79
N GLU A 7 8.16 -17.21 -6.86
CA GLU A 7 6.77 -16.75 -7.03
C GLU A 7 5.80 -17.43 -6.05
N ILE A 8 5.99 -18.73 -5.77
CA ILE A 8 5.20 -19.45 -4.77
C ILE A 8 5.48 -18.89 -3.37
N ALA A 9 6.76 -18.65 -3.03
CA ALA A 9 7.15 -18.03 -1.76
C ALA A 9 6.54 -16.64 -1.61
N LYS A 10 6.60 -15.82 -2.66
CA LYS A 10 6.00 -14.48 -2.70
C LYS A 10 4.50 -14.52 -2.46
N THR A 11 3.79 -15.43 -3.13
CA THR A 11 2.33 -15.58 -3.01
C THR A 11 1.92 -16.00 -1.60
N ARG A 12 2.62 -16.97 -1.01
CA ARG A 12 2.36 -17.41 0.37
C ARG A 12 2.65 -16.31 1.39
N MET A 13 3.79 -15.64 1.26
CA MET A 13 4.13 -14.49 2.11
C MET A 13 3.11 -13.36 1.98
N MET A 14 2.65 -13.03 0.77
CA MET A 14 1.59 -12.03 0.58
C MET A 14 0.32 -12.40 1.34
N LYS A 15 -0.08 -13.67 1.29
CA LYS A 15 -1.27 -14.15 1.99
C LYS A 15 -1.10 -14.06 3.51
N ASP A 16 -0.03 -14.63 4.05
CA ASP A 16 0.18 -14.71 5.50
C ASP A 16 0.38 -13.30 6.10
N VAL A 17 1.09 -12.42 5.40
CA VAL A 17 1.27 -11.02 5.82
C VAL A 17 -0.04 -10.24 5.70
N ASN A 18 -0.83 -10.43 4.64
CA ASN A 18 -2.14 -9.79 4.53
C ASN A 18 -3.10 -10.25 5.63
N ASP A 19 -3.16 -11.55 5.92
CA ASP A 19 -4.02 -12.08 6.98
C ASP A 19 -3.66 -11.45 8.34
N ALA A 20 -2.37 -11.28 8.63
CA ALA A 20 -1.91 -10.61 9.85
C ALA A 20 -2.20 -9.09 9.86
N LEU A 21 -2.02 -8.41 8.72
CA LEU A 21 -2.20 -6.97 8.58
C LEU A 21 -3.66 -6.52 8.49
N THR A 22 -4.55 -7.41 8.05
CA THR A 22 -5.99 -7.15 7.94
C THR A 22 -6.59 -6.77 9.30
N ALA A 23 -6.09 -7.36 10.39
CA ALA A 23 -6.49 -6.99 11.75
C ALA A 23 -6.19 -5.51 12.11
N TYR A 24 -5.26 -4.89 11.38
CA TYR A 24 -4.84 -3.51 11.55
C TYR A 24 -5.37 -2.57 10.45
N GLY A 25 -6.25 -3.06 9.57
CA GLY A 25 -6.73 -2.30 8.42
C GLY A 25 -5.64 -2.00 7.40
N LEU A 26 -4.59 -2.83 7.34
CA LEU A 26 -3.48 -2.70 6.39
C LEU A 26 -3.52 -3.88 5.41
N SER A 27 -3.05 -3.64 4.18
CA SER A 27 -2.86 -4.68 3.18
C SER A 27 -1.56 -4.48 2.41
N VAL A 28 -0.91 -5.56 2.00
CA VAL A 28 0.28 -5.55 1.15
C VAL A 28 -0.12 -5.25 -0.29
N SER A 29 0.41 -4.16 -0.84
CA SER A 29 0.22 -3.78 -2.25
C SER A 29 1.34 -4.30 -3.15
N ASN A 30 2.57 -4.44 -2.62
CA ASN A 30 3.72 -4.92 -3.37
C ASN A 30 4.73 -5.67 -2.49
N ILE A 31 5.37 -6.69 -3.05
CA ILE A 31 6.51 -7.39 -2.43
C ILE A 31 7.67 -7.40 -3.42
N ARG A 32 8.84 -6.96 -2.97
CA ARG A 32 10.08 -7.02 -3.74
C ARG A 32 11.17 -7.69 -2.93
N PHE A 33 11.93 -8.54 -3.59
CA PHE A 33 13.12 -9.16 -3.03
C PHE A 33 14.32 -8.37 -3.53
N ASP A 34 15.07 -7.79 -2.60
CA ASP A 34 16.34 -7.13 -2.91
C ASP A 34 17.48 -8.07 -2.52
N SER A 35 18.19 -8.55 -3.54
CA SER A 35 19.38 -9.39 -3.36
C SER A 35 20.66 -8.58 -3.23
N SER A 36 20.58 -7.25 -3.30
CA SER A 36 21.73 -6.34 -3.25
C SER A 36 22.19 -6.13 -1.81
N VAL A 37 21.28 -6.25 -0.85
CA VAL A 37 21.55 -6.15 0.59
C VAL A 37 20.98 -7.39 1.28
N ASP A 38 21.82 -8.42 1.45
CA ASP A 38 21.58 -9.58 2.33
C ASP A 38 20.15 -10.16 2.30
N PHE A 39 19.62 -10.49 1.10
CA PHE A 39 18.29 -11.09 0.94
C PHE A 39 17.18 -10.32 1.70
N SER A 40 17.06 -9.03 1.42
CA SER A 40 16.04 -8.17 2.02
C SER A 40 14.68 -8.37 1.33
N VAL A 41 13.60 -8.32 2.12
CA VAL A 41 12.22 -8.31 1.62
C VAL A 41 11.61 -6.94 1.88
N ILE A 42 11.27 -6.23 0.81
CA ILE A 42 10.63 -4.92 0.87
C ILE A 42 9.14 -5.10 0.64
N LEU A 43 8.35 -4.70 1.64
CA LEU A 43 6.89 -4.75 1.64
C LEU A 43 6.34 -3.33 1.48
N GLU A 44 5.50 -3.13 0.46
CA GLU A 44 4.73 -1.90 0.30
C GLU A 44 3.32 -2.14 0.85
N LEU A 45 2.85 -1.25 1.73
CA LEU A 45 1.58 -1.40 2.43
C LEU A 45 0.60 -0.29 2.02
N SER A 46 -0.69 -0.63 2.00
CA SER A 46 -1.80 0.29 1.81
C SER A 46 -2.80 0.16 2.96
N VAL A 47 -3.51 1.24 3.28
CA VAL A 47 -4.56 1.23 4.31
C VAL A 47 -5.89 0.87 3.66
N GLN A 48 -6.56 -0.17 4.17
CA GLN A 48 -7.93 -0.50 3.79
C GLN A 48 -8.91 0.53 4.35
N GLY A 49 -9.80 1.05 3.51
CA GLY A 49 -10.87 1.96 3.92
C GLY A 49 -10.47 3.43 4.01
N LEU A 50 -9.18 3.77 3.83
CA LEU A 50 -8.81 5.15 3.52
C LEU A 50 -9.14 5.38 2.04
N SER A 51 -10.40 5.74 1.75
CA SER A 51 -10.73 6.47 0.52
C SER A 51 -9.62 7.49 0.36
N GLU A 52 -8.93 7.49 -0.79
CA GLU A 52 -8.07 8.60 -1.16
C GLU A 52 -8.82 9.87 -0.74
N THR A 53 -8.27 10.61 0.21
CA THR A 53 -8.80 11.92 0.54
C THR A 53 -8.64 12.70 -0.75
N LYS A 54 -9.71 12.68 -1.58
CA LYS A 54 -9.85 13.48 -2.79
C LYS A 54 -9.36 14.84 -2.35
N LYS A 55 -8.25 15.30 -2.95
CA LYS A 55 -7.68 16.61 -2.72
C LYS A 55 -8.85 17.58 -2.57
N SER A 56 -9.07 18.07 -1.35
CA SER A 56 -10.10 19.07 -1.07
C SER A 56 -9.83 20.18 -2.06
N LYS A 57 -10.69 20.27 -3.08
CA LYS A 57 -10.63 21.32 -4.07
C LYS A 57 -11.13 22.52 -3.29
N ASN A 58 -10.21 23.24 -2.66
CA ASN A 58 -10.49 24.47 -1.94
C ASN A 58 -11.14 25.41 -2.97
N LYS A 59 -12.48 25.41 -3.04
CA LYS A 59 -13.22 26.45 -3.72
C LYS A 59 -13.05 27.68 -2.83
N ALA A 60 -12.13 28.55 -3.23
CA ALA A 60 -12.10 29.91 -2.71
C ALA A 60 -13.49 30.51 -2.96
N VAL A 61 -14.21 30.80 -1.88
CA VAL A 61 -15.44 31.60 -1.92
C VAL A 61 -14.99 33.04 -2.20
N PRO A 62 -15.52 33.73 -3.21
CA PRO A 62 -15.22 35.14 -3.39
C PRO A 62 -15.91 35.92 -2.26
N GLU A 63 -15.12 36.51 -1.36
CA GLU A 63 -15.60 37.54 -0.45
C GLU A 63 -16.04 38.75 -1.28
N GLY A 64 -17.35 39.02 -1.31
CA GLY A 64 -17.86 40.20 -1.98
C GLY A 64 -19.30 40.13 -2.44
N THR A 65 -20.23 39.83 -1.53
CA THR A 65 -21.61 40.31 -1.68
C THR A 65 -22.12 40.70 -0.29
N ALA A 66 -21.79 41.92 0.11
CA ALA A 66 -22.54 42.67 1.09
C ALA A 66 -22.95 43.97 0.41
N CYS A 67 -24.24 44.29 0.53
CA CYS A 67 -24.96 45.38 -0.10
C CYS A 67 -24.35 46.77 0.10
#